data_AF-A0A151IRU6-F1
#
_entry.id   AF-A0A151IRU6-F1
#
_cell.length_a   1.000
_cell.length_b   1.000
_cell.length_c   1.000
_cell.angle_alpha   90.00
_cell.angle_beta   90.00
_cell.angle_gamma   90.00
#
_symmetry.space_group_name_H-M   'P 1'
#
loop_
_entity.id
_entity.type
_entity.pdbx_description
1 polymer ?
#
loop_
_entity_poly.entity_id
_entity_poly.type
_entity_poly.pdbx_seq_one_letter_code
_entity_poly.pdbx_strand_id
1 'polypeptide(L)'
;MDSDNSDGGFVTPKKKRVPTWRKQLFTTSWFQNLVVGWLINICDKYKNLVPNVNDIITEWNKLPYYFFEDEVKNLKEVQIELFWYQISEIKDFNDQYLFANLFSLAKIVLSLPHSNAHIERIFSKCSDIKTKKRNRLSTKTMCSLLRIKMQMENLKVNATNYPLREELFKKYNSSYYYREEVEIPSTSQQDNDILLDSDSDDDHF
;
A
#
# COMPACT_ATOMS: atom_id res chain seq x y z
N MET A 1 50.88 -48.50 -17.78
CA MET A 1 49.73 -48.98 -17.01
C MET A 1 49.81 -48.35 -15.64
N ASP A 2 49.07 -47.32 -15.26
CA ASP A 2 48.26 -46.35 -15.97
C ASP A 2 48.29 -45.07 -15.11
N SER A 3 48.27 -43.95 -15.82
CA SER A 3 47.97 -42.63 -15.29
C SER A 3 46.55 -42.64 -14.71
N ASP A 4 46.32 -41.99 -13.56
CA ASP A 4 45.10 -41.19 -13.46
C ASP A 4 45.24 -40.04 -12.46
N ASN A 5 45.19 -38.85 -13.05
CA ASN A 5 45.26 -37.54 -12.46
C ASN A 5 43.81 -37.03 -12.39
N SER A 6 43.15 -37.14 -11.24
CA SER A 6 41.80 -36.57 -11.07
C SER A 6 41.92 -35.14 -10.55
N ASP A 7 42.23 -34.23 -11.48
CA ASP A 7 42.16 -32.79 -11.32
C ASP A 7 40.67 -32.40 -11.16
N GLY A 8 40.24 -32.21 -9.92
CA GLY A 8 38.90 -31.76 -9.55
C GLY A 8 38.71 -30.29 -9.90
N GLY A 9 38.57 -30.00 -11.19
CA GLY A 9 38.31 -28.66 -11.71
C GLY A 9 36.99 -28.10 -11.16
N PHE A 10 37.11 -27.17 -10.21
CA PHE A 10 36.00 -26.33 -9.76
C PHE A 10 35.53 -25.48 -10.97
N VAL A 11 34.44 -25.89 -11.59
CA VAL A 11 33.80 -25.15 -12.69
C VAL A 11 33.24 -23.85 -12.12
N THR A 12 34.06 -22.79 -12.15
CA THR A 12 33.55 -21.44 -11.94
C THR A 12 32.59 -21.10 -13.10
N PRO A 13 31.37 -20.62 -12.83
CA PRO A 13 30.46 -20.23 -13.89
C PRO A 13 31.12 -19.10 -14.69
N LYS A 14 31.21 -19.30 -16.01
CA LYS A 14 31.82 -18.36 -16.96
C LYS A 14 31.18 -16.97 -16.79
N LYS A 15 31.96 -16.03 -16.26
CA LYS A 15 31.62 -14.61 -16.07
C LYS A 15 31.25 -13.97 -17.42
N LYS A 16 29.96 -13.95 -17.78
CA LYS A 16 29.48 -13.18 -18.94
C LYS A 16 29.27 -11.73 -18.52
N ARG A 17 29.97 -10.83 -19.22
CA ARG A 17 29.96 -9.38 -18.99
C ARG A 17 28.59 -8.79 -19.35
N VAL A 18 28.08 -7.95 -18.45
CA VAL A 18 26.91 -7.09 -18.63
C VAL A 18 26.93 -6.37 -20.00
N PRO A 19 25.81 -6.31 -20.75
CA PRO A 19 25.74 -5.63 -22.04
C PRO A 19 26.12 -4.16 -21.95
N THR A 20 27.00 -3.75 -22.86
CA THR A 20 27.61 -2.41 -22.91
C THR A 20 26.57 -1.30 -22.99
N TRP A 21 25.44 -1.53 -23.67
CA TRP A 21 24.37 -0.54 -23.85
C TRP A 21 23.60 -0.20 -22.56
N ARG A 22 23.52 -1.14 -21.61
CA ARG A 22 22.89 -0.89 -20.30
C ARG A 22 23.79 -0.09 -19.39
N LYS A 23 25.09 -0.38 -19.40
CA LYS A 23 26.10 0.49 -18.81
C LYS A 23 26.01 1.88 -19.43
N GLN A 24 25.86 1.98 -20.76
CA GLN A 24 25.70 3.25 -21.45
C GLN A 24 24.47 4.03 -20.99
N LEU A 25 23.28 3.42 -20.87
CA LEU A 25 22.08 4.10 -20.34
C LEU A 25 22.26 4.63 -18.92
N PHE A 26 22.83 3.82 -18.02
CA PHE A 26 23.15 4.23 -16.65
C PHE A 26 24.32 5.22 -16.57
N THR A 27 25.19 5.31 -17.57
CA THR A 27 26.30 6.29 -17.65
C THR A 27 25.98 7.50 -18.52
N THR A 28 24.84 7.52 -19.22
CA THR A 28 24.49 8.67 -20.05
C THR A 28 24.21 9.86 -19.13
N SER A 29 25.01 10.92 -19.30
CA SER A 29 25.00 12.11 -18.44
C SER A 29 23.58 12.68 -18.26
N TRP A 30 22.77 12.72 -19.32
CA TRP A 30 21.40 13.24 -19.24
C TRP A 30 20.46 12.42 -18.33
N PHE A 31 20.55 11.09 -18.33
CA PHE A 31 19.68 10.21 -17.56
C PHE A 31 20.10 10.22 -16.09
N GLN A 32 21.41 10.20 -15.83
CA GLN A 32 21.93 10.39 -14.48
C GLN A 32 21.51 11.75 -13.92
N ASN A 33 21.64 12.84 -14.69
CA ASN A 33 21.25 14.17 -14.24
C ASN A 33 19.74 14.27 -13.93
N LEU A 34 18.89 13.65 -14.76
CA LEU A 34 17.44 13.62 -14.52
C LEU A 34 17.09 12.85 -13.24
N VAL A 35 17.63 11.64 -13.09
CA VAL A 35 17.34 10.76 -11.95
C VAL A 35 17.91 11.34 -10.65
N VAL A 36 19.14 11.85 -10.69
CA VAL A 36 19.77 12.52 -9.54
C VAL A 36 19.00 13.78 -9.17
N GLY A 37 18.58 14.59 -10.14
CA GLY A 37 17.74 15.78 -9.88
C GLY A 37 16.41 15.42 -9.22
N TRP A 38 15.77 14.34 -9.67
CA TRP A 38 14.54 13.83 -9.06
C TRP A 38 14.78 13.27 -7.65
N LEU A 39 15.84 12.50 -7.44
CA LEU A 39 16.22 11.95 -6.14
C LEU A 39 16.49 13.07 -5.13
N ILE A 40 17.20 14.13 -5.54
CA ILE A 40 17.45 15.31 -4.70
C ILE A 40 16.12 15.94 -4.30
N ASN A 41 15.19 16.15 -5.24
CA ASN A 41 13.89 16.76 -4.95
C ASN A 41 13.04 15.93 -3.98
N ILE A 42 13.03 14.60 -4.15
CA ILE A 42 12.32 13.71 -3.23
C ILE A 42 12.97 13.68 -1.85
N CYS A 43 14.30 13.58 -1.79
CA CYS A 43 14.99 13.63 -0.51
C CYS A 43 14.77 14.99 0.17
N ASP A 44 14.67 16.08 -0.60
CA ASP A 44 14.36 17.41 -0.09
C ASP A 44 12.95 17.48 0.52
N LYS A 45 11.99 16.84 -0.15
CA LYS A 45 10.60 16.74 0.32
C LYS A 45 10.44 15.85 1.56
N TYR A 46 11.28 14.82 1.71
CA TYR A 46 11.21 13.84 2.81
C TYR A 46 12.45 13.89 3.73
N LYS A 47 13.10 15.06 3.89
CA LYS A 47 14.31 15.27 4.73
C LYS A 47 14.22 14.66 6.12
N ASN A 48 13.03 14.64 6.70
CA ASN A 48 12.80 14.14 8.06
C ASN A 48 12.83 12.61 8.17
N LEU A 49 12.66 11.89 7.05
CA LEU A 49 12.60 10.42 7.02
C LEU A 49 13.84 9.79 6.39
N VAL A 50 14.67 10.57 5.70
CA VAL A 50 15.75 10.04 4.86
C VAL A 50 17.10 10.57 5.34
N PRO A 51 17.99 9.70 5.86
CA PRO A 51 19.32 10.10 6.29
C PRO A 51 20.24 10.20 5.06
N ASN A 52 20.56 11.43 4.67
CA ASN A 52 21.60 11.80 3.71
C ASN A 52 21.40 11.43 2.22
N VAL A 53 21.27 12.47 1.38
CA VAL A 53 21.08 12.37 -0.08
C VAL A 53 22.33 11.83 -0.79
N ASN A 54 23.52 12.19 -0.30
CA ASN A 54 24.77 11.80 -0.95
C ASN A 54 24.98 10.28 -0.85
N ASP A 55 24.70 9.71 0.32
CA ASP A 55 24.83 8.27 0.54
C ASP A 55 23.89 7.50 -0.39
N ILE A 56 22.65 7.97 -0.55
CA ILE A 56 21.67 7.38 -1.48
C ILE A 56 22.14 7.44 -2.93
N ILE A 57 22.70 8.56 -3.38
CA ILE A 57 23.24 8.67 -4.74
C ILE A 57 24.40 7.68 -4.93
N THR A 58 25.27 7.53 -3.94
CA THR A 58 26.36 6.55 -4.03
C THR A 58 25.86 5.12 -4.07
N GLU A 59 24.86 4.77 -3.25
CA GLU A 59 24.19 3.47 -3.23
C GLU A 59 23.48 3.20 -4.57
N TRP A 60 22.74 4.18 -5.09
CA TRP A 60 22.08 4.10 -6.38
C TRP A 60 23.06 3.84 -7.52
N ASN A 61 24.21 4.53 -7.52
CA ASN A 61 25.23 4.34 -8.53
C ASN A 61 25.91 2.96 -8.45
N LYS A 62 25.94 2.33 -7.27
CA LYS A 62 26.46 0.97 -7.07
C LYS A 62 25.47 -0.10 -7.52
N LEU A 63 24.17 0.16 -7.43
CA LEU A 63 23.11 -0.80 -7.71
C LEU A 63 23.22 -1.55 -9.06
N PRO A 64 23.53 -0.91 -10.21
CA PRO A 64 23.63 -1.60 -11.50
C PRO A 64 24.78 -2.60 -11.59
N TYR A 65 25.78 -2.51 -10.70
CA TYR A 65 26.92 -3.42 -10.66
C TYR A 65 26.63 -4.70 -9.88
N TYR A 66 25.56 -4.73 -9.08
CA TYR A 66 25.17 -5.88 -8.26
C TYR A 66 24.25 -6.87 -8.98
N PHE A 67 23.59 -6.46 -10.07
CA PHE A 67 22.64 -7.31 -10.78
C PHE A 67 23.23 -7.89 -12.07
N PHE A 68 23.15 -9.22 -12.24
CA PHE A 68 23.57 -9.92 -13.45
C PHE A 68 22.41 -10.14 -14.44
N GLU A 69 22.71 -10.43 -15.71
CA GLU A 69 21.68 -10.57 -16.76
C GLU A 69 20.62 -11.63 -16.47
N ASP A 70 21.03 -12.74 -15.85
CA ASP A 70 20.14 -13.86 -15.56
C ASP A 70 19.20 -13.54 -14.37
N GLU A 71 19.69 -12.80 -13.38
CA GLU A 71 18.85 -12.27 -12.29
C GLU A 71 17.88 -11.21 -12.82
N VAL A 72 18.31 -10.30 -13.70
CA VAL A 72 17.42 -9.24 -14.22
C VAL A 72 16.23 -9.79 -15.02
N LYS A 73 16.35 -10.98 -15.63
CA LYS A 73 15.20 -11.64 -16.26
C LYS A 73 14.20 -12.13 -15.22
N ASN A 74 14.68 -12.77 -14.16
CA ASN A 74 13.84 -13.21 -13.05
C ASN A 74 13.22 -12.03 -12.30
N LEU A 75 13.93 -10.92 -12.18
CA LEU A 75 13.48 -9.69 -11.51
C LEU A 75 12.28 -9.01 -12.18
N LYS A 76 12.05 -9.23 -13.49
CA LYS A 76 10.86 -8.70 -14.17
C LYS A 76 9.57 -9.40 -13.75
N GLU A 77 9.69 -10.62 -13.24
CA GLU A 77 8.55 -11.43 -12.79
C GLU A 77 8.32 -11.30 -11.28
N VAL A 78 9.31 -10.76 -10.54
CA VAL A 78 9.24 -10.57 -9.10
C VAL A 78 8.41 -9.33 -8.75
N GLN A 79 7.58 -9.45 -7.71
CA GLN A 79 6.84 -8.31 -7.15
C GLN A 79 7.81 -7.23 -6.67
N ILE A 80 7.49 -5.96 -6.92
CA ILE A 80 8.41 -4.86 -6.65
C ILE A 80 8.78 -4.76 -5.17
N GLU A 81 7.87 -5.13 -4.27
CA GLU A 81 8.10 -5.20 -2.83
C GLU A 81 9.17 -6.23 -2.47
N LEU A 82 9.11 -7.42 -3.08
CA LEU A 82 10.09 -8.49 -2.88
C LEU A 82 11.47 -8.11 -3.44
N PHE A 83 11.51 -7.40 -4.57
CA PHE A 83 12.75 -6.89 -5.15
C PHE A 83 13.50 -5.96 -4.19
N TRP A 84 12.80 -4.97 -3.64
CA TRP A 84 13.43 -4.04 -2.70
C TRP A 84 13.78 -4.70 -1.37
N TYR A 85 13.00 -5.70 -0.94
CA TYR A 85 13.35 -6.53 0.21
C TYR A 85 14.66 -7.29 0.00
N GLN A 86 14.85 -7.94 -1.15
CA GLN A 86 16.09 -8.64 -1.49
C GLN A 86 17.31 -7.71 -1.52
N ILE A 87 17.15 -6.50 -2.05
CA ILE A 87 18.20 -5.46 -2.01
C ILE A 87 18.59 -5.12 -0.57
N SER A 88 17.61 -5.05 0.33
CA SER A 88 17.84 -4.72 1.73
C SER A 88 18.64 -5.78 2.48
N GLU A 89 18.64 -7.03 2.01
CA GLU A 89 19.36 -8.15 2.62
C GLU A 89 20.83 -8.23 2.16
N ILE A 90 21.25 -7.45 1.16
CA ILE A 90 22.62 -7.44 0.66
C ILE A 90 23.54 -6.79 1.69
N LYS A 91 24.50 -7.59 2.18
CA LYS A 91 25.52 -7.16 3.14
C LYS A 91 26.92 -7.17 2.54
N ASP A 92 27.76 -6.26 3.02
CA ASP A 92 29.18 -6.22 2.71
C ASP A 92 29.98 -7.25 3.54
N PHE A 93 31.27 -7.41 3.24
CA PHE A 93 32.20 -8.26 3.98
C PHE A 93 32.30 -7.93 5.49
N ASN A 94 31.89 -6.71 5.87
CA ASN A 94 31.82 -6.25 7.26
C ASN A 94 30.44 -6.46 7.93
N ASP A 95 29.55 -7.27 7.33
CA ASP A 95 28.17 -7.53 7.78
C ASP A 95 27.26 -6.27 7.85
N GLN A 96 27.64 -5.20 7.14
CA GLN A 96 26.86 -3.97 7.03
C GLN A 96 25.95 -4.00 5.80
N TYR A 97 24.70 -3.53 5.96
CA TYR A 97 23.74 -3.42 4.86
C TYR A 97 24.19 -2.38 3.84
N LEU A 98 24.35 -2.81 2.59
CA LEU A 98 24.97 -1.99 1.55
C LEU A 98 24.02 -0.91 0.98
N PHE A 99 22.71 -1.15 1.06
CA PHE A 99 21.66 -0.32 0.46
C PHE A 99 20.62 0.15 1.48
N ALA A 100 21.01 0.36 2.75
CA ALA A 100 20.07 0.67 3.82
C ALA A 100 19.33 2.01 3.60
N ASN A 101 20.01 3.02 3.06
CA ASN A 101 19.44 4.33 2.83
C ASN A 101 18.53 4.31 1.59
N LEU A 102 19.00 3.65 0.53
CA LEU A 102 18.22 3.46 -0.69
C LEU A 102 16.96 2.63 -0.45
N PHE A 103 17.04 1.57 0.36
CA PHE A 103 15.86 0.79 0.75
C PHE A 103 14.87 1.62 1.58
N SER A 104 15.37 2.49 2.47
CA SER A 104 14.52 3.39 3.24
C SER A 104 13.77 4.36 2.35
N LEU A 105 14.44 4.91 1.32
CA LEU A 105 13.80 5.73 0.29
C LEU A 105 12.76 4.92 -0.51
N ALA A 106 13.11 3.69 -0.94
CA ALA A 106 12.20 2.84 -1.69
C ALA A 106 10.91 2.53 -0.91
N LYS A 107 11.01 2.23 0.39
CA LYS A 107 9.82 2.04 1.25
C LYS A 107 8.89 3.26 1.24
N ILE A 108 9.46 4.48 1.32
CA ILE A 108 8.67 5.71 1.29
C ILE A 108 7.98 5.82 -0.07
N VAL A 109 8.72 5.69 -1.17
CA VAL A 109 8.17 5.81 -2.53
C VAL A 109 7.08 4.77 -2.79
N LEU A 110 7.27 3.52 -2.38
CA LEU A 110 6.29 2.45 -2.56
C LEU A 110 5.05 2.61 -1.67
N SER A 111 5.18 3.33 -0.54
CA SER A 111 4.01 3.66 0.30
C SER A 111 3.14 4.78 -0.28
N LEU A 112 3.64 5.51 -1.29
CA LEU A 112 2.87 6.58 -1.92
C LEU A 112 1.83 5.98 -2.88
N PRO A 113 0.57 6.45 -2.82
CA PRO A 113 -0.43 6.04 -3.78
C PRO A 113 -0.04 6.56 -5.18
N HIS A 114 0.45 5.65 -6.02
CA HIS A 114 0.95 5.98 -7.36
C HIS A 114 -0.17 6.33 -8.37
N SER A 115 -1.46 6.06 -8.05
CA SER A 115 -2.57 6.28 -8.99
C SER A 115 -3.82 6.85 -8.34
N ASN A 116 -4.52 7.69 -9.10
CA ASN A 116 -5.85 8.19 -8.73
C ASN A 116 -6.88 7.06 -8.63
N ALA A 117 -6.66 5.92 -9.30
CA ALA A 117 -7.52 4.75 -9.21
C ALA A 117 -7.69 4.22 -7.78
N HIS A 118 -6.69 4.42 -6.91
CA HIS A 118 -6.82 4.05 -5.49
C HIS A 118 -7.76 4.98 -4.74
N ILE A 119 -7.69 6.27 -5.05
CA ILE A 119 -8.58 7.31 -4.51
C ILE A 119 -10.01 7.08 -5.00
N GLU A 120 -10.20 6.78 -6.29
CA GLU A 120 -11.51 6.43 -6.86
C GLU A 120 -12.13 5.19 -6.21
N ARG A 121 -11.33 4.16 -5.92
CA ARG A 121 -11.80 3.00 -5.13
C ARG A 121 -12.28 3.39 -3.74
N ILE A 122 -11.58 4.31 -3.06
CA ILE A 122 -12.02 4.82 -1.76
C ILE A 122 -13.33 5.62 -1.91
N PHE A 123 -13.47 6.44 -2.95
CA PHE A 123 -14.70 7.19 -3.21
C PHE A 123 -15.90 6.29 -3.57
N SER A 124 -15.66 5.21 -4.31
CA SER A 124 -16.67 4.18 -4.55
C SER A 124 -17.15 3.56 -3.24
N LYS A 125 -16.22 3.18 -2.34
CA LYS A 125 -16.59 2.69 -1.00
C LYS A 125 -17.35 3.72 -0.16
N CYS A 126 -17.00 5.00 -0.28
CA CYS A 126 -17.75 6.07 0.35
C CYS A 126 -19.18 6.15 -0.20
N SER A 127 -19.36 5.94 -1.50
CA SER A 127 -20.68 5.93 -2.14
C SER A 127 -21.51 4.71 -1.70
N ASP A 128 -20.89 3.54 -1.52
CA ASP A 128 -21.57 2.35 -0.96
C ASP A 128 -22.06 2.58 0.47
N ILE A 129 -21.25 3.28 1.28
CA ILE A 129 -21.63 3.60 2.65
C ILE A 129 -22.75 4.65 2.58
N LYS A 130 -22.58 5.73 1.82
CA LYS A 130 -23.59 6.79 1.69
C LYS A 130 -24.62 6.43 0.60
N THR A 131 -25.57 5.56 0.94
CA THR A 131 -26.67 5.20 0.04
C THR A 131 -27.74 6.29 -0.03
N LYS A 132 -28.59 6.26 -1.06
CA LYS A 132 -29.71 7.21 -1.22
C LYS A 132 -30.63 7.26 0.01
N LYS A 133 -30.91 6.11 0.62
CA LYS A 133 -31.72 5.99 1.85
C LYS A 133 -30.96 6.39 3.13
N ARG A 134 -29.62 6.44 3.11
CA ARG A 134 -28.75 6.72 4.26
C ARG A 134 -27.75 7.83 3.94
N ASN A 135 -28.27 8.99 3.53
CA ASN A 135 -27.47 10.13 3.12
C ASN A 135 -27.08 11.09 4.28
N ARG A 136 -27.81 11.04 5.41
CA ARG A 136 -27.58 11.85 6.62
C ARG A 136 -26.57 11.20 7.58
N LEU A 137 -25.31 11.09 7.15
CA LEU A 137 -24.22 10.64 8.02
C LEU A 137 -23.30 11.81 8.35
N SER A 138 -22.93 11.94 9.62
CA SER A 138 -21.88 12.88 10.00
C SER A 138 -20.54 12.45 9.37
N THR A 139 -19.67 13.41 9.08
CA THR A 139 -18.33 13.11 8.53
C THR A 139 -17.52 12.18 9.45
N LYS A 140 -17.65 12.34 10.77
CA LYS A 140 -16.98 11.47 11.75
C LYS A 140 -17.47 10.02 11.64
N THR A 141 -18.78 9.82 11.54
CA THR A 141 -19.40 8.50 11.37
C THR A 141 -18.99 7.88 10.03
N MET A 142 -18.99 8.68 8.97
CA MET A 142 -18.57 8.27 7.63
C MET A 142 -17.13 7.76 7.60
N CYS A 143 -16.18 8.54 8.15
CA CYS A 143 -14.78 8.15 8.26
C CYS A 143 -14.58 6.89 9.11
N SER A 144 -15.34 6.76 10.21
CA SER A 144 -15.27 5.59 11.08
C SER A 144 -15.75 4.33 10.37
N LEU A 145 -16.89 4.40 9.66
CA LEU A 145 -17.41 3.29 8.88
C LEU A 145 -16.48 2.90 7.74
N LEU A 146 -15.90 3.87 7.05
CA LEU A 146 -14.92 3.60 5.99
C LEU A 146 -13.70 2.85 6.55
N ARG A 147 -13.15 3.30 7.68
CA ARG A 147 -12.02 2.62 8.35
C ARG A 147 -12.37 1.19 8.74
N ILE A 148 -13.55 0.98 9.32
CA ILE A 148 -14.01 -0.37 9.70
C ILE A 148 -14.14 -1.25 8.45
N LYS A 149 -14.78 -0.76 7.37
CA LYS A 149 -14.94 -1.50 6.12
C LYS A 149 -13.58 -1.87 5.51
N MET A 150 -12.65 -0.92 5.45
CA MET A 150 -11.28 -1.18 4.98
C MET A 150 -10.54 -2.21 5.85
N GLN A 151 -10.66 -2.12 7.17
CA GLN A 151 -10.04 -3.07 8.08
C GLN A 151 -10.60 -4.48 7.93
N MET A 152 -11.93 -4.60 7.79
CA MET A 152 -12.59 -5.89 7.56
C MET A 152 -12.13 -6.53 6.25
N GLU A 153 -12.01 -5.75 5.18
CA GLU A 153 -11.47 -6.23 3.90
C GLU A 153 -10.01 -6.67 4.01
N ASN A 154 -9.17 -5.90 4.71
CA ASN A 154 -7.76 -6.26 4.94
C ASN A 154 -7.62 -7.58 5.72
N LEU A 155 -8.48 -7.79 6.71
CA LEU A 155 -8.53 -9.04 7.48
C LEU A 155 -9.23 -10.18 6.73
N LYS A 156 -9.81 -9.91 5.55
CA LYS A 156 -10.67 -10.84 4.77
C LYS A 156 -11.84 -11.38 5.61
N VAL A 157 -12.35 -10.53 6.49
CA VAL A 157 -13.47 -10.84 7.39
C VAL A 157 -14.73 -10.15 6.88
N ASN A 158 -15.84 -10.87 6.88
CA ASN A 158 -17.17 -10.42 6.48
C ASN A 158 -18.16 -10.70 7.62
N ALA A 159 -19.44 -10.39 7.38
CA ALA A 159 -20.49 -10.61 8.38
C ALA A 159 -20.69 -12.10 8.76
N THR A 160 -20.23 -13.05 7.93
CA THR A 160 -20.45 -14.48 8.16
C THR A 160 -19.28 -15.16 8.88
N ASN A 161 -18.08 -14.60 8.81
CA ASN A 161 -16.87 -15.17 9.43
C ASN A 161 -16.28 -14.31 10.56
N TYR A 162 -16.93 -13.21 10.94
CA TYR A 162 -16.46 -12.34 12.02
C TYR A 162 -16.52 -13.06 13.37
N PRO A 163 -15.38 -13.27 14.06
CA PRO A 163 -15.37 -13.93 15.36
C PRO A 163 -16.01 -12.99 16.40
N LEU A 164 -17.25 -13.30 16.78
CA LEU A 164 -17.95 -12.62 17.86
C LEU A 164 -17.29 -12.97 19.20
N ARG A 165 -16.85 -11.94 19.94
CA ARG A 165 -16.29 -12.13 21.29
C ARG A 165 -17.39 -12.57 22.26
N GLU A 166 -17.06 -13.44 23.20
CA GLU A 166 -17.98 -13.87 24.27
C GLU A 166 -18.58 -12.70 25.07
N GLU A 167 -17.83 -11.60 25.22
CA GLU A 167 -18.30 -10.37 25.85
C GLU A 167 -19.48 -9.71 25.11
N LEU A 168 -19.56 -9.85 23.78
CA LEU A 168 -20.68 -9.35 22.99
C LEU A 168 -21.93 -10.20 23.21
N PHE A 169 -21.77 -11.53 23.35
CA PHE A 169 -22.88 -12.43 23.67
C PHE A 169 -23.47 -12.14 25.05
N LYS A 170 -22.63 -11.83 26.05
CA LYS A 170 -23.09 -11.43 27.39
C LYS A 170 -23.93 -10.15 27.40
N LYS A 171 -23.73 -9.27 26.40
CA LYS A 171 -24.54 -8.05 26.20
C LYS A 171 -25.81 -8.32 25.40
N TYR A 172 -25.87 -9.43 24.66
CA TYR A 172 -27.02 -9.91 23.89
C TYR A 172 -28.04 -10.65 24.78
N ASN A 173 -28.37 -10.06 25.93
CA ASN A 173 -29.40 -10.59 26.81
C ASN A 173 -30.73 -9.89 26.52
N SER A 174 -31.83 -10.59 26.82
CA SER A 174 -33.22 -10.14 26.62
C SER A 174 -33.48 -8.68 27.06
N SER A 175 -32.81 -8.20 28.11
CA SER A 175 -32.91 -6.81 28.58
C SER A 175 -32.50 -5.74 27.55
N TYR A 176 -31.79 -6.09 26.47
CA TYR A 176 -31.43 -5.15 25.40
C TYR A 176 -32.63 -4.82 24.49
N TYR A 177 -33.49 -5.81 24.23
CA TYR A 177 -34.67 -5.66 23.37
C TYR A 177 -35.87 -5.09 24.13
N TYR A 178 -35.97 -5.37 25.42
CA TYR A 178 -36.98 -4.80 26.30
C TYR A 178 -36.43 -3.55 26.98
N ARG A 179 -36.26 -2.48 26.20
CA ARG A 179 -36.26 -1.14 26.79
C ARG A 179 -37.72 -0.80 27.03
N GLU A 180 -38.12 -0.64 28.28
CA GLU A 180 -39.47 -0.14 28.63
C GLU A 180 -39.74 1.14 27.83
N GLU A 181 -40.94 1.23 27.26
CA GLU A 181 -41.39 2.40 26.51
C GLU A 181 -41.17 3.63 27.38
N VAL A 182 -40.24 4.49 27.00
CA VAL A 182 -40.14 5.81 27.59
C VAL A 182 -41.36 6.55 27.08
N GLU A 183 -42.35 6.73 27.96
CA GLU A 183 -43.48 7.63 27.72
C GLU A 183 -42.93 8.97 27.21
N ILE A 184 -43.24 9.28 25.95
CA ILE A 184 -42.92 10.59 25.38
C ILE A 184 -43.80 11.58 26.15
N PRO A 185 -43.23 12.52 26.93
CA PRO A 185 -44.04 13.57 27.50
C PRO A 185 -44.59 14.38 26.33
N SER A 186 -45.92 14.42 26.21
CA SER A 186 -46.64 15.23 25.24
C SER A 186 -46.40 16.70 25.55
N THR A 187 -45.28 17.23 25.05
CA THR A 187 -45.06 18.68 24.96
C THR A 187 -45.38 19.07 23.53
N SER A 188 -46.57 19.62 23.38
CA SER A 188 -47.00 20.42 22.24
C SER A 188 -45.97 21.50 21.92
N GLN A 189 -45.26 21.35 20.80
CA GLN A 189 -44.64 22.47 20.10
C GLN A 189 -45.15 22.45 18.67
N GLN A 190 -45.94 23.48 18.36
CA GLN A 190 -46.24 23.92 17.00
C GLN A 190 -44.92 24.21 16.30
N ASP A 191 -44.62 23.45 15.25
CA ASP A 191 -43.79 23.92 14.16
C ASP A 191 -44.62 23.73 12.88
N ASN A 192 -45.16 24.87 12.42
CA ASN A 192 -45.73 25.01 11.10
C ASN A 192 -44.60 24.94 10.06
N ASP A 193 -44.98 24.44 8.87
CA ASP A 193 -44.29 24.56 7.58
C ASP A 193 -43.10 23.62 7.34
N ILE A 194 -43.33 22.58 6.53
CA ILE A 194 -42.97 22.57 5.10
C ILE A 194 -43.85 21.51 4.39
N LEU A 195 -44.53 21.96 3.34
CA LEU A 195 -45.42 21.24 2.45
C LEU A 195 -44.77 19.92 1.95
N LEU A 196 -45.46 18.80 2.12
CA LEU A 196 -45.21 17.59 1.33
C LEU A 196 -45.92 17.77 -0.01
N ASP A 197 -45.16 17.98 -1.09
CA ASP A 197 -45.69 17.73 -2.43
C ASP A 197 -46.09 16.26 -2.50
N SER A 198 -47.38 16.05 -2.75
CA SER A 198 -47.98 14.75 -2.99
C SER A 198 -47.78 14.42 -4.46
N ASP A 199 -46.74 13.65 -4.77
CA ASP A 199 -46.71 12.93 -6.04
C ASP A 199 -47.85 11.90 -5.99
N SER A 200 -48.95 12.28 -6.64
CA SER A 200 -50.09 11.42 -6.91
C SER A 200 -49.68 10.52 -8.09
N ASP A 201 -49.43 9.25 -7.80
CA ASP A 201 -49.41 8.20 -8.80
C ASP A 201 -50.85 8.00 -9.32
N ASP A 202 -51.23 8.75 -10.36
CA ASP A 202 -52.41 8.45 -11.16
C ASP A 202 -52.04 7.39 -12.20
N ASP A 203 -52.27 6.14 -11.83
CA ASP A 203 -52.42 5.02 -12.75
C ASP A 203 -53.70 5.20 -13.57
N HIS A 204 -53.56 5.44 -14.87
CA HIS A 204 -54.61 5.14 -15.84
C HIS A 204 -54.03 4.45 -17.08
N PHE A 205 -54.28 3.13 -17.11
CA PHE A 205 -54.43 2.18 -18.23
C PHE A 205 -53.60 2.36 -19.51
#